data_AF-A0A5B8M6Z7-F1
#
_entry.id   AF-A0A5B8M6Z7-F1
#
_cell.length_a   1.000
_cell.length_b   1.000
_cell.length_c   1.000
_cell.angle_alpha   90.00
_cell.angle_beta   90.00
_cell.angle_gamma   90.00
#
_symmetry.space_group_name_H-M   'P 1'
#
loop_
_entity.id
_entity.type
_entity.pdbx_description
1 polymer ?
#
loop_
_entity_poly.entity_id
_entity_poly.type
_entity_poly.pdbx_seq_one_letter_code
_entity_poly.pdbx_strand_id
1 'polypeptide(L)'
;MPSRPIARMSDSAVEPVPPEEPESSADSAPIGPQTEQEAIQSQRIEFHEEYSGQLPHWRHLNEYERIYPGAAKIIFESFEKQGDHRREMEARLLTGSERRASVGQFLGTGLLLVAILGGIYLVIDKQAVAGISIFTLALATGVVSYVFGDRPKK
;
A
#
# COMPACT_ATOMS: atom_id res chain seq x y z
N MET A 1 -19.84 33.90 -15.60
CA MET A 1 -19.04 34.43 -16.74
C MET A 1 -18.17 35.57 -16.22
N PRO A 2 -16.98 35.81 -16.75
CA PRO A 2 -15.85 34.88 -16.85
C PRO A 2 -14.51 35.57 -16.49
N SER A 3 -13.53 34.79 -16.05
CA SER A 3 -12.14 35.25 -15.89
C SER A 3 -11.54 35.57 -17.26
N ARG A 4 -10.94 36.76 -17.40
CA ARG A 4 -10.11 37.15 -18.54
C ARG A 4 -8.62 37.12 -18.18
N PRO A 5 -7.74 36.81 -19.15
CA PRO A 5 -6.35 36.43 -18.91
C PRO A 5 -5.44 37.67 -18.83
N ILE A 6 -4.33 37.56 -18.11
CA ILE A 6 -3.23 38.51 -18.19
C ILE A 6 -1.95 37.75 -18.60
N ALA A 7 -1.29 38.34 -19.58
CA ALA A 7 -0.24 37.80 -20.43
C ALA A 7 1.03 37.37 -19.67
N ARG A 8 1.63 36.28 -20.15
CA ARG A 8 3.04 35.93 -19.94
C ARG A 8 3.91 36.76 -20.87
N MET A 9 4.97 37.34 -20.31
CA MET A 9 6.27 37.80 -20.87
C MET A 9 6.83 38.74 -19.77
N SER A 10 8.08 38.78 -19.34
CA SER A 10 9.35 38.13 -19.68
C SER A 10 10.35 38.61 -18.61
N ASP A 11 11.12 37.71 -18.00
CA ASP A 11 12.48 37.96 -17.49
C ASP A 11 13.00 36.59 -17.00
N SER A 12 13.89 35.90 -17.71
CA SER A 12 15.33 36.14 -17.88
C SER A 12 16.14 35.30 -16.87
N ALA A 13 17.30 34.80 -17.34
CA ALA A 13 18.25 33.85 -16.72
C ALA A 13 17.89 32.36 -16.89
N VAL A 14 18.05 31.79 -18.09
CA VAL A 14 19.30 31.25 -18.70
C VAL A 14 19.75 29.94 -18.03
N GLU A 15 19.37 28.83 -18.67
CA GLU A 15 19.98 27.49 -18.56
C GLU A 15 21.47 27.52 -18.91
N PRO A 16 22.26 26.58 -18.37
CA PRO A 16 23.38 26.06 -19.14
C PRO A 16 23.38 24.52 -19.20
N VAL A 17 23.28 24.02 -20.43
CA VAL A 17 23.61 22.67 -20.90
C VAL A 17 24.86 22.82 -21.81
N PRO A 18 25.66 21.77 -22.05
CA PRO A 18 26.98 21.47 -21.48
C PRO A 18 28.16 21.85 -22.42
N PRO A 19 29.41 22.01 -21.93
CA PRO A 19 30.56 22.08 -22.83
C PRO A 19 31.24 20.71 -23.02
N GLU A 20 31.49 20.44 -24.29
CA GLU A 20 32.13 19.28 -24.93
C GLU A 20 33.60 19.06 -24.53
N GLU A 21 34.11 17.88 -24.87
CA GLU A 21 35.48 17.37 -24.63
C GLU A 21 36.61 18.34 -25.07
N PRO A 22 37.77 18.35 -24.38
CA PRO A 22 38.87 19.25 -24.73
C PRO A 22 39.77 18.68 -25.85
N GLU A 23 39.68 19.28 -27.04
CA GLU A 23 40.75 19.17 -28.05
C GLU A 23 41.92 20.11 -27.71
N SER A 24 43.06 19.50 -27.40
CA SER A 24 44.42 19.84 -27.82
C SER A 24 44.70 21.26 -28.34
N SER A 25 45.54 22.03 -27.64
CA SER A 25 46.92 22.34 -28.08
C SER A 25 47.58 23.39 -27.18
N ALA A 26 48.91 23.34 -27.19
CA ALA A 26 49.84 23.90 -26.23
C ALA A 26 50.12 25.41 -26.37
N ASP A 27 50.98 25.88 -25.44
CA ASP A 27 51.78 27.11 -25.45
C ASP A 27 51.06 28.33 -24.82
N SER A 28 51.57 29.04 -23.80
CA SER A 28 52.94 29.32 -23.37
C SER A 28 52.92 29.83 -21.91
N ALA A 29 53.94 29.48 -21.11
CA ALA A 29 54.16 29.91 -19.71
C ALA A 29 54.74 31.36 -19.62
N PRO A 30 55.19 31.91 -18.46
CA PRO A 30 54.93 31.65 -17.01
C PRO A 30 54.67 32.96 -16.19
N ILE A 31 54.53 32.86 -14.85
CA ILE A 31 54.97 33.79 -13.75
C ILE A 31 53.94 33.71 -12.59
N GLY A 32 54.22 32.98 -11.51
CA GLY A 32 54.61 33.60 -10.23
C GLY A 32 53.85 32.99 -9.03
N PRO A 33 54.34 33.12 -7.78
CA PRO A 33 54.36 32.01 -6.83
C PRO A 33 53.47 32.25 -5.60
N GLN A 34 52.16 31.99 -5.67
CA GLN A 34 51.28 32.00 -4.48
C GLN A 34 50.09 31.07 -4.73
N THR A 35 49.98 29.99 -3.95
CA THR A 35 48.77 29.27 -3.49
C THR A 35 49.19 27.83 -3.17
N GLU A 36 50.05 27.65 -2.17
CA GLU A 36 50.35 26.34 -1.56
C GLU A 36 49.44 26.08 -0.34
N GLN A 37 48.43 26.91 -0.14
CA GLN A 37 47.48 26.78 0.95
C GLN A 37 46.09 26.64 0.34
N GLU A 38 45.30 25.72 0.89
CA GLU A 38 43.89 25.45 0.54
C GLU A 38 43.64 24.42 -0.57
N ALA A 39 44.24 23.23 -0.45
CA ALA A 39 43.66 22.04 -1.06
C ALA A 39 43.74 20.81 -0.15
N ILE A 40 43.53 20.98 1.16
CA ILE A 40 43.06 19.86 1.98
C ILE A 40 41.56 19.77 1.74
N GLN A 41 41.18 19.14 0.61
CA GLN A 41 39.82 18.67 0.41
C GLN A 41 39.52 17.66 1.51
N SER A 42 38.79 18.11 2.52
CA SER A 42 38.22 17.25 3.55
C SER A 42 37.17 16.35 2.91
N GLN A 43 37.57 15.15 2.52
CA GLN A 43 36.64 14.09 2.17
C GLN A 43 35.79 13.77 3.39
N ARG A 44 34.55 14.26 3.39
CA ARG A 44 33.54 13.92 4.37
C ARG A 44 33.03 12.53 4.01
N ILE A 45 33.53 11.51 4.72
CA ILE A 45 33.05 10.14 4.57
C ILE A 45 31.67 10.05 5.24
N GLU A 46 30.62 9.93 4.43
CA GLU A 46 29.26 9.69 4.91
C GLU A 46 29.01 8.18 4.97
N PHE A 47 28.96 7.63 6.18
CA PHE A 47 28.61 6.23 6.40
C PHE A 47 27.09 6.08 6.36
N HIS A 48 26.58 5.40 5.33
CA HIS A 48 25.17 5.06 5.21
C HIS A 48 24.98 3.58 5.57
N GLU A 49 24.36 3.29 6.72
CA GLU A 49 23.94 1.92 7.08
C GLU A 49 22.46 1.76 6.74
N GLU A 50 22.14 1.08 5.63
CA GLU A 50 20.78 0.61 5.36
C GLU A 50 20.55 -0.72 6.09
N TYR A 51 19.52 -0.77 6.93
CA TYR A 51 19.10 -2.00 7.57
C TYR A 51 17.63 -2.28 7.30
N SER A 52 17.34 -3.44 6.71
CA SER A 52 15.99 -3.93 6.48
C SER A 52 15.68 -5.08 7.43
N GLY A 53 15.01 -4.76 8.52
CA GLY A 53 14.54 -5.72 9.50
C GLY A 53 13.79 -4.97 10.58
N GLN A 54 12.83 -5.63 11.23
CA GLN A 54 12.04 -4.95 12.25
C GLN A 54 12.92 -4.69 13.49
N LEU A 55 13.79 -5.64 13.85
CA LEU A 55 14.74 -5.50 14.97
C LEU A 55 15.98 -4.67 14.59
N PRO A 56 16.52 -3.83 15.48
CA PRO A 56 17.78 -3.12 15.23
C PRO A 56 18.95 -4.10 15.04
N HIS A 57 19.99 -3.65 14.32
CA HIS A 57 21.19 -4.46 14.12
C HIS A 57 21.85 -4.81 15.46
N TRP A 58 22.44 -6.00 15.57
CA TRP A 58 23.01 -6.55 16.80
C TRP A 58 24.05 -5.63 17.46
N ARG A 59 24.82 -4.89 16.64
CA ARG A 59 25.81 -3.91 17.10
C ARG A 59 25.15 -2.76 17.88
N HIS A 60 24.01 -2.27 17.39
CA HIS A 60 23.24 -1.21 18.02
C HIS A 60 22.57 -1.69 19.31
N LEU A 61 22.09 -2.94 19.37
CA LEU A 61 21.57 -3.52 20.62
C LEU A 61 22.59 -3.50 21.76
N ASN A 62 23.84 -3.83 21.46
CA ASN A 62 24.90 -3.84 22.47
C ASN A 62 25.26 -2.42 22.94
N GLU A 63 25.17 -1.43 22.05
CA GLU A 63 25.32 -0.01 22.42
C GLU A 63 24.14 0.46 23.28
N TYR A 64 22.91 0.09 22.95
CA TYR A 64 21.73 0.39 23.76
C TYR A 64 21.81 -0.22 25.16
N GLU A 65 22.28 -1.46 25.29
CA GLU A 65 22.46 -2.13 26.59
C GLU A 65 23.52 -1.46 27.46
N ARG A 66 24.59 -0.91 26.83
CA ARG A 66 25.64 -0.15 27.54
C ARG A 66 25.15 1.21 28.03
N ILE A 67 24.24 1.84 27.30
CA ILE A 67 23.66 3.15 27.67
C ILE A 67 22.54 2.97 28.70
N TYR A 68 21.71 1.95 28.54
CA TYR A 68 20.58 1.65 29.39
C TYR A 68 20.49 0.12 29.61
N PRO A 69 20.96 -0.38 30.76
CA PRO A 69 20.90 -1.81 31.08
C PRO A 69 19.45 -2.30 31.06
N GLY A 70 19.18 -3.35 30.29
CA GLY A 70 17.85 -3.90 30.04
C GLY A 70 17.17 -3.38 28.76
N ALA A 71 17.78 -2.45 28.01
CA ALA A 71 17.23 -1.95 26.75
C ALA A 71 17.00 -3.07 25.74
N ALA A 72 17.96 -4.00 25.61
CA ALA A 72 17.84 -5.10 24.67
C ALA A 72 16.59 -5.96 24.97
N LYS A 73 16.35 -6.25 26.26
CA LYS A 73 15.18 -7.02 26.70
C LYS A 73 13.87 -6.31 26.37
N ILE A 74 13.78 -5.00 26.63
CA ILE A 74 12.59 -4.19 26.31
C ILE A 74 12.32 -4.20 24.79
N ILE A 75 13.38 -4.08 23.98
CA ILE A 75 13.26 -4.13 22.52
C ILE A 75 12.69 -5.48 22.09
N PHE A 76 13.24 -6.60 22.56
CA PHE A 76 12.73 -7.93 22.22
C PHE A 76 11.29 -8.15 22.69
N GLU A 77 10.93 -7.75 23.91
CA GLU A 77 9.57 -7.85 24.43
C GLU A 77 8.57 -6.99 23.61
N SER A 78 8.99 -5.78 23.23
CA SER A 78 8.17 -4.92 22.36
C SER A 78 7.98 -5.55 20.97
N PHE A 79 9.00 -6.23 20.47
CA PHE A 79 8.97 -6.96 19.20
C PHE A 79 8.02 -8.15 19.22
N GLU A 80 8.12 -8.97 20.26
CA GLU A 80 7.24 -10.10 20.47
C GLU A 80 5.78 -9.65 20.57
N LYS A 81 5.53 -8.60 21.37
CA LYS A 81 4.19 -8.02 21.53
C LYS A 81 3.62 -7.45 20.22
N GLN A 82 4.44 -6.81 19.39
CA GLN A 82 4.02 -6.37 18.06
C GLN A 82 3.71 -7.57 17.14
N GLY A 83 4.53 -8.62 17.21
CA GLY A 83 4.29 -9.88 16.50
C GLY A 83 2.98 -10.54 16.90
N ASP A 84 2.70 -10.63 18.20
CA ASP A 84 1.44 -11.14 18.75
C ASP A 84 0.25 -10.31 18.30
N HIS A 85 0.34 -8.98 18.40
CA HIS A 85 -0.73 -8.09 17.95
C HIS A 85 -1.02 -8.27 16.46
N ARG A 86 0.01 -8.41 15.61
CA ARG A 86 -0.16 -8.65 14.17
C ARG A 86 -0.81 -10.00 13.91
N ARG A 87 -0.36 -11.08 14.57
CA ARG A 87 -0.98 -12.41 14.47
C ARG A 87 -2.45 -12.39 14.91
N GLU A 88 -2.75 -11.68 15.99
CA GLU A 88 -4.12 -11.53 16.48
C GLU A 88 -5.00 -10.77 15.47
N MET A 89 -4.48 -9.69 14.89
CA MET A 89 -5.16 -8.94 13.84
C MET A 89 -5.39 -9.80 12.58
N GLU A 90 -4.37 -10.52 12.12
CA GLU A 90 -4.46 -11.47 11.00
C GLU A 90 -5.53 -12.55 11.29
N ALA A 91 -5.52 -13.14 12.49
CA ALA A 91 -6.50 -14.14 12.92
C ALA A 91 -7.94 -13.57 12.97
N ARG A 92 -8.12 -12.36 13.52
CA ARG A 92 -9.41 -11.66 13.55
C ARG A 92 -9.91 -11.30 12.15
N LEU A 93 -9.01 -10.94 11.23
CA LEU A 93 -9.35 -10.67 9.84
C LEU A 93 -9.81 -11.95 9.12
N LEU A 94 -9.06 -13.04 9.28
CA LEU A 94 -9.41 -14.35 8.71
C LEU A 94 -10.76 -14.84 9.24
N THR A 95 -10.90 -14.98 10.56
CA THR A 95 -12.15 -15.44 11.20
C THR A 95 -13.33 -14.50 10.95
N GLY A 96 -13.09 -13.19 10.96
CA GLY A 96 -14.09 -12.17 10.69
C GLY A 96 -14.54 -12.14 9.22
N SER A 97 -13.70 -12.55 8.29
CA SER A 97 -14.04 -12.66 6.87
C SER A 97 -14.91 -13.90 6.60
N GLU A 98 -14.56 -15.04 7.18
CA GLU A 98 -15.31 -16.30 7.06
C GLU A 98 -16.71 -16.18 7.70
N ARG A 99 -16.79 -15.55 8.87
CA ARG A 99 -18.07 -15.36 9.57
C ARG A 99 -19.01 -14.41 8.82
N ARG A 100 -18.48 -13.36 8.18
CA ARG A 100 -19.31 -12.44 7.39
C ARG A 100 -19.82 -13.09 6.11
N ALA A 101 -19.00 -13.88 5.43
CA ALA A 101 -19.40 -14.64 4.25
C ALA A 101 -20.50 -15.66 4.59
N SER A 102 -20.30 -16.46 5.64
CA SER A 102 -21.27 -17.49 6.04
C SER A 102 -22.62 -16.94 6.49
N VAL A 103 -22.65 -15.84 7.26
CA VAL A 103 -23.91 -15.20 7.67
C VAL A 103 -24.67 -14.63 6.46
N GLY A 104 -23.98 -13.96 5.54
CA GLY A 104 -24.59 -13.44 4.32
C GLY A 104 -25.20 -14.54 3.45
N GLN A 105 -24.49 -15.66 3.30
CA GLN A 105 -24.97 -16.81 2.54
C GLN A 105 -26.18 -17.49 3.20
N PHE A 106 -26.21 -17.59 4.54
CA PHE A 106 -27.35 -18.15 5.24
C PHE A 106 -28.61 -17.29 5.12
N LEU A 107 -28.47 -15.96 5.27
CA LEU A 107 -29.57 -15.01 5.09
C LEU A 107 -30.08 -15.00 3.65
N GLY A 108 -29.17 -15.01 2.66
CA GLY A 108 -29.53 -15.08 1.24
C GLY A 108 -30.25 -16.38 0.88
N THR A 109 -29.76 -17.51 1.38
CA THR A 109 -30.40 -18.82 1.18
C THR A 109 -31.80 -18.86 1.81
N GLY A 110 -31.96 -18.30 3.02
CA GLY A 110 -33.27 -18.19 3.67
C GLY A 110 -34.27 -17.37 2.84
N LEU A 111 -33.85 -16.20 2.34
CA LEU A 111 -34.69 -15.35 1.49
C LEU A 111 -35.08 -16.05 0.18
N LEU A 112 -34.13 -16.77 -0.44
CA LEU A 112 -34.37 -17.55 -1.66
C LEU A 112 -35.42 -18.65 -1.43
N LEU A 113 -35.33 -19.37 -0.30
CA LEU A 113 -36.31 -20.40 0.06
C LEU A 113 -37.71 -19.81 0.25
N VAL A 114 -37.82 -18.66 0.93
CA VAL A 114 -39.10 -17.96 1.09
C VAL A 114 -39.70 -17.55 -0.26
N ALA A 115 -38.88 -17.05 -1.19
CA ALA A 115 -39.34 -16.69 -2.54
C ALA A 115 -39.85 -17.91 -3.33
N ILE A 116 -39.16 -19.05 -3.24
CA ILE A 116 -39.57 -20.30 -3.89
C ILE A 116 -40.89 -20.81 -3.31
N LEU A 117 -41.00 -20.90 -1.97
CA LEU A 117 -42.21 -21.35 -1.28
C LEU A 117 -43.40 -20.41 -1.57
N GLY A 118 -43.16 -19.10 -1.54
CA GLY A 118 -44.16 -18.09 -1.89
C GLY A 118 -44.63 -18.21 -3.34
N GLY A 119 -43.71 -18.44 -4.28
CA GLY A 119 -44.04 -18.70 -5.68
C GLY A 119 -44.92 -19.93 -5.85
N ILE A 120 -44.58 -21.05 -5.20
CA ILE A 120 -45.38 -22.29 -5.22
C ILE A 120 -46.78 -22.03 -4.65
N TYR A 121 -46.88 -21.34 -3.52
CA TYR A 121 -48.15 -20.98 -2.91
C TYR A 121 -49.05 -20.16 -3.86
N LEU A 122 -48.46 -19.20 -4.58
CA LEU A 122 -49.18 -18.36 -5.54
C LEU A 122 -49.70 -19.15 -6.75
N VAL A 123 -48.98 -20.19 -7.19
CA VAL A 123 -49.45 -21.10 -8.24
C VAL A 123 -50.68 -21.88 -7.77
N ILE A 124 -50.69 -22.32 -6.52
CA ILE A 124 -51.83 -23.05 -5.91
C ILE A 124 -53.06 -22.12 -5.81
N ASP A 125 -52.87 -20.84 -5.49
CA ASP A 125 -53.93 -19.82 -5.38
C ASP A 125 -54.44 -19.30 -6.75
N LYS A 126 -54.25 -20.09 -7.82
CA LYS A 126 -54.64 -19.80 -9.21
C LYS A 126 -53.97 -18.56 -9.85
N GLN A 127 -52.96 -17.98 -9.21
CA GLN A 127 -52.15 -16.92 -9.78
C GLN A 127 -50.87 -17.48 -10.44
N ALA A 128 -51.07 -18.41 -11.39
CA ALA A 128 -49.97 -19.17 -11.99
C ALA A 128 -48.89 -18.27 -12.63
N VAL A 129 -49.28 -17.20 -13.33
CA VAL A 129 -48.33 -16.28 -13.98
C VAL A 129 -47.43 -15.57 -12.95
N ALA A 130 -48.01 -15.12 -11.84
CA ALA A 130 -47.27 -14.45 -10.78
C ALA A 130 -46.37 -15.43 -10.01
N GLY A 131 -46.85 -16.65 -9.74
CA GLY A 131 -46.05 -17.68 -9.07
C GLY A 131 -44.86 -18.15 -9.91
N ILE A 132 -45.07 -18.36 -11.22
CA ILE A 132 -44.01 -18.78 -12.16
C ILE A 132 -42.96 -17.67 -12.33
N SER A 133 -43.37 -16.39 -12.41
CA SER A 133 -42.43 -15.28 -12.56
C SER A 133 -41.54 -15.11 -11.32
N ILE A 134 -42.11 -15.21 -10.12
CA ILE A 134 -41.34 -15.16 -8.86
C ILE A 134 -40.38 -16.35 -8.76
N PHE A 135 -40.83 -17.56 -9.08
CA PHE A 135 -40.01 -18.76 -9.02
C PHE A 135 -38.81 -18.69 -9.99
N THR A 136 -39.07 -18.32 -11.25
CA THR A 136 -38.00 -18.21 -12.26
C THR A 136 -37.01 -17.10 -11.94
N LEU A 137 -37.48 -15.95 -11.43
CA LEU A 137 -36.62 -14.85 -10.99
C LEU A 137 -35.75 -15.25 -9.79
N ALA A 138 -36.34 -15.96 -8.81
CA ALA A 138 -35.62 -16.48 -7.65
C ALA A 138 -34.50 -17.44 -8.07
N LEU A 139 -34.80 -18.40 -8.94
CA LEU A 139 -33.80 -19.34 -9.47
C LEU A 139 -32.69 -18.63 -10.25
N ALA A 140 -33.04 -17.71 -11.16
CA ALA A 140 -32.06 -16.95 -11.93
C ALA A 140 -31.12 -16.15 -11.01
N THR A 141 -31.69 -15.48 -10.00
CA THR A 141 -30.93 -14.72 -9.01
C THR A 141 -30.02 -15.63 -8.18
N GLY A 142 -30.50 -16.80 -7.77
CA GLY A 142 -29.70 -17.80 -7.05
C GLY A 142 -28.51 -18.29 -7.86
N VAL A 143 -28.71 -18.63 -9.14
CA VAL A 143 -27.63 -19.05 -10.05
C VAL A 143 -26.61 -17.92 -10.25
N VAL A 144 -27.07 -16.69 -10.49
CA VAL A 144 -26.18 -15.54 -10.64
C VAL A 144 -25.40 -15.30 -9.35
N SER A 145 -26.04 -15.34 -8.18
CA SER A 145 -25.38 -15.15 -6.90
C SER A 145 -24.33 -16.24 -6.63
N TYR A 146 -24.59 -17.48 -7.05
CA TYR A 146 -23.62 -18.57 -6.90
C TYR A 146 -22.41 -18.39 -7.84
N VAL A 147 -22.65 -18.10 -9.12
CA VAL A 147 -21.57 -17.95 -10.12
C VAL A 147 -20.73 -16.70 -9.88
N PHE A 148 -21.33 -15.60 -9.43
CA PHE A 148 -20.63 -14.33 -9.22
C PHE A 148 -20.22 -14.06 -7.76
N GLY A 149 -20.71 -14.85 -6.80
CA GLY A 149 -20.44 -14.69 -5.37
C GLY A 149 -19.02 -15.09 -4.96
N ASP A 150 -18.39 -16.03 -5.68
CA ASP A 150 -17.07 -16.57 -5.34
C ASP A 150 -15.89 -15.70 -5.80
N ARG A 151 -16.14 -14.48 -6.31
CA ARG A 151 -15.05 -13.61 -6.74
C ARG A 151 -14.38 -12.96 -5.53
N PRO A 152 -13.11 -13.27 -5.22
CA PRO A 152 -12.39 -12.56 -4.17
C PRO A 152 -12.30 -11.09 -4.58
N LYS A 153 -12.88 -10.20 -3.76
CA LYS A 153 -12.71 -8.75 -3.94
C LYS A 153 -11.23 -8.44 -3.68
N LYS A 154 -10.55 -7.99 -4.74
CA LYS A 154 -9.14 -7.58 -4.72
C LYS A 154 -8.97 -6.25 -3.99
#